data_AF-A0A0A1FDP0-F1
#
_entry.id   AF-A0A0A1FDP0-F1
#
_cell.length_a   1.000
_cell.length_b   1.000
_cell.length_c   1.000
_cell.angle_alpha   90.00
_cell.angle_beta   90.00
_cell.angle_gamma   90.00
#
_symmetry.space_group_name_H-M   'P 1'
#
loop_
_entity.id
_entity.type
_entity.pdbx_description
1 polymer ?
#
loop_
_entity_poly.entity_id
_entity_poly.type
_entity_poly.pdbx_seq_one_letter_code
_entity_poly.pdbx_strand_id
1 'polypeptide(L)'
;MRFRRWTKADVWRRVAENLVDEHELQVILQAIIILGDEHTRLNTERSIRRDNVKIYGRALASAAGANTKPPRADELSSSWVWLVSNDVQTS
;
A
#
# COMPACT_ATOMS: atom_id res chain seq x y z
N MET A 1 11.25 -17.12 -10.06
CA MET A 1 12.28 -16.38 -9.30
C MET A 1 13.26 -15.60 -10.19
N ARG A 2 13.80 -16.19 -11.27
CA ARG A 2 14.81 -15.54 -12.13
C ARG A 2 14.33 -14.21 -12.72
N PHE A 3 13.09 -14.16 -13.21
CA PHE A 3 12.46 -12.94 -13.73
C PHE A 3 12.51 -11.77 -12.72
N ARG A 4 11.94 -11.92 -11.52
CA ARG A 4 12.00 -10.87 -10.47
C ARG A 4 13.43 -10.46 -10.11
N ARG A 5 14.35 -11.41 -10.01
CA ARG A 5 15.76 -11.12 -9.70
C ARG A 5 16.40 -10.30 -10.81
N TRP A 6 16.09 -10.62 -12.07
CA TRP A 6 16.58 -9.91 -13.24
C TRP A 6 15.99 -8.51 -13.36
N THR A 7 14.68 -8.35 -13.11
CA THR A 7 14.04 -7.03 -13.01
C THR A 7 14.70 -6.18 -11.92
N LYS A 8 14.91 -6.74 -10.71
CA LYS A 8 15.52 -6.01 -9.60
C LYS A 8 16.98 -5.61 -9.87
N ALA A 9 17.72 -6.42 -10.61
CA ALA A 9 19.11 -6.17 -10.98
C ALA A 9 19.26 -5.41 -12.31
N ASP A 10 18.15 -4.94 -12.89
CA ASP A 10 18.09 -4.19 -14.14
C ASP A 10 18.70 -4.91 -15.36
N VAL A 11 18.70 -6.25 -15.32
CA VAL A 11 19.32 -7.10 -16.34
C VAL A 11 18.60 -6.95 -17.68
N TRP A 12 17.27 -6.83 -17.67
CA TRP A 12 16.49 -6.68 -18.90
C TRP A 12 16.82 -5.40 -19.66
N ARG A 13 17.01 -4.27 -18.95
CA ARG A 13 17.42 -3.00 -19.57
C ARG A 13 18.80 -3.11 -20.19
N ARG A 14 19.77 -3.69 -19.48
CA ARG A 14 21.12 -3.92 -20.00
C ARG A 14 21.14 -4.83 -21.22
N VAL A 15 20.30 -5.88 -21.23
CA VAL A 15 20.18 -6.78 -22.39
C VAL A 15 19.57 -6.04 -23.58
N ALA A 16 18.54 -5.21 -23.36
CA ALA A 16 17.94 -4.39 -24.42
C ALA A 16 18.91 -3.36 -25.00
N GLU A 17 19.74 -2.73 -24.16
CA GLU A 17 20.77 -1.78 -24.58
C GLU A 17 21.85 -2.43 -25.46
N ASN A 18 22.23 -3.68 -25.13
CA ASN A 18 23.24 -4.42 -25.90
C ASN A 18 22.72 -5.01 -27.23
N LEU A 19 21.41 -5.00 -27.45
CA LEU A 19 20.75 -5.59 -28.63
C LEU A 19 20.01 -4.52 -29.44
N VAL A 20 20.50 -3.28 -29.40
CA VAL A 20 19.84 -2.11 -29.98
C VAL A 20 19.63 -2.22 -31.50
N ASP A 21 20.49 -2.96 -32.19
CA ASP A 21 20.44 -3.12 -33.65
C ASP A 21 19.31 -4.08 -34.11
N GLU A 22 18.73 -4.86 -33.18
CA GLU A 22 17.74 -5.88 -33.49
C GLU A 22 16.35 -5.44 -33.03
N HIS A 23 15.66 -4.69 -33.90
CA HIS A 23 14.44 -3.95 -33.56
C HIS A 23 13.31 -4.84 -33.00
N GLU A 24 13.09 -6.02 -33.59
CA GLU A 24 12.04 -6.94 -33.12
C GLU A 24 12.32 -7.43 -31.70
N LEU A 25 13.59 -7.76 -31.42
CA LEU A 25 14.02 -8.21 -30.10
C LEU A 25 13.95 -7.09 -29.07
N GLN A 26 14.28 -5.86 -29.47
CA GLN A 26 14.15 -4.66 -28.65
C GLN A 26 12.71 -4.42 -28.20
N VAL A 27 11.73 -4.57 -29.11
CA VAL A 27 10.30 -4.42 -28.79
C VAL A 27 9.85 -5.44 -27.75
N ILE A 28 10.26 -6.71 -27.91
CA ILE A 28 9.93 -7.78 -26.95
C ILE A 28 10.57 -7.50 -25.59
N LEU A 29 11.83 -7.09 -25.57
CA LEU A 29 12.54 -6.76 -24.33
C LEU A 29 11.91 -5.56 -23.61
N GLN A 30 11.41 -4.57 -24.34
CA GLN A 30 10.66 -3.47 -23.73
C GLN A 30 9.35 -3.92 -23.09
N ALA A 31 8.59 -4.81 -23.75
CA ALA A 31 7.39 -5.37 -23.14
C ALA A 31 7.71 -6.13 -21.82
N ILE A 32 8.83 -6.86 -21.80
CA ILE A 32 9.33 -7.56 -20.61
C ILE A 32 9.68 -6.57 -19.49
N ILE A 33 10.37 -5.48 -19.81
CA ILE A 33 10.75 -4.43 -18.85
C ILE A 33 9.49 -3.81 -18.23
N ILE A 34 8.53 -3.38 -19.06
CA ILE A 34 7.27 -2.78 -18.61
C ILE A 34 6.51 -3.71 -17.66
N LEU A 35 6.40 -5.00 -18.03
CA LEU A 35 5.75 -6.00 -17.19
C LEU A 35 6.45 -6.16 -15.82
N GLY A 36 7.79 -6.20 -15.84
CA GLY A 36 8.61 -6.32 -14.64
C GLY A 36 8.44 -5.14 -13.69
N ASP A 37 8.44 -3.93 -14.24
CA ASP A 37 8.31 -2.69 -13.50
C ASP A 37 6.92 -2.59 -12.86
N GLU A 38 5.87 -2.87 -13.63
CA GLU A 38 4.50 -2.84 -13.14
C GLU A 38 4.30 -3.84 -11.99
N HIS A 39 4.80 -5.06 -12.13
CA HIS A 39 4.70 -6.05 -11.08
C HIS A 39 5.52 -5.66 -9.83
N THR A 40 6.67 -4.99 -10.01
CA THR A 40 7.46 -4.46 -8.90
C THR A 40 6.71 -3.33 -8.18
N ARG A 41 6.11 -2.41 -8.93
CA ARG A 41 5.27 -1.32 -8.41
C ARG A 41 4.12 -1.85 -7.57
N LEU A 42 3.31 -2.75 -8.12
CA LEU A 42 2.17 -3.35 -7.41
C LEU A 42 2.59 -4.08 -6.13
N ASN A 43 3.73 -4.77 -6.16
CA ASN A 43 4.23 -5.47 -4.98
C ASN A 43 4.68 -4.50 -3.88
N THR A 44 5.33 -3.40 -4.26
CA THR A 44 5.71 -2.31 -3.34
C THR A 44 4.47 -1.67 -2.72
N GLU A 45 3.46 -1.35 -3.53
CA GLU A 45 2.20 -0.79 -3.04
C GLU A 45 1.48 -1.72 -2.07
N ARG A 46 1.42 -3.03 -2.37
CA ARG A 46 0.86 -4.02 -1.44
C ARG A 46 1.64 -4.07 -0.13
N SER A 47 2.97 -3.92 -0.18
CA SER A 47 3.76 -3.87 1.04
C SER A 47 3.43 -2.65 1.88
N ILE A 48 3.42 -1.47 1.26
CA ILE A 48 3.06 -0.21 1.92
C ILE A 48 1.66 -0.31 2.55
N ARG A 49 0.66 -0.83 1.83
CA ARG A 49 -0.70 -1.00 2.36
C ARG A 49 -0.72 -1.89 3.59
N ARG A 50 -0.01 -3.04 3.57
CA ARG A 50 0.08 -3.93 4.74
C ARG A 50 0.74 -3.26 5.93
N ASP A 51 1.79 -2.49 5.69
CA ASP A 51 2.52 -1.79 6.75
C ASP A 51 1.65 -0.68 7.35
N ASN A 52 0.93 0.08 6.51
CA ASN A 52 -0.05 1.07 6.94
C ASN A 52 -1.15 0.45 7.81
N VAL A 53 -1.74 -0.68 7.38
CA VAL A 53 -2.77 -1.38 8.17
C VAL A 53 -2.23 -1.78 9.54
N LYS A 54 -0.99 -2.27 9.63
CA LYS A 54 -0.36 -2.61 10.92
C LYS A 54 -0.14 -1.38 11.80
N ILE A 55 0.32 -0.27 11.22
CA ILE A 55 0.54 0.99 11.95
C ILE A 55 -0.79 1.51 12.50
N TYR A 56 -1.82 1.60 11.65
CA TYR A 56 -3.15 2.03 12.08
C TYR A 56 -3.73 1.10 13.14
N GLY A 57 -3.62 -0.23 12.97
CA GLY A 57 -4.08 -1.19 13.97
C GLY A 57 -3.40 -1.02 15.33
N ARG A 58 -2.08 -0.77 15.35
CA ARG A 58 -1.34 -0.47 16.58
C ARG A 58 -1.77 0.86 17.22
N ALA A 59 -1.97 1.90 16.42
CA ALA A 59 -2.45 3.20 16.90
C ALA A 59 -3.85 3.07 17.51
N LEU A 60 -4.76 2.36 16.84
CA LEU A 60 -6.12 2.10 17.32
C LEU A 60 -6.13 1.29 18.62
N ALA A 61 -5.34 0.22 18.71
CA ALA A 61 -5.22 -0.57 19.93
C ALA A 61 -4.66 0.26 21.10
N SER A 62 -3.70 1.14 20.83
CA SER A 62 -3.12 2.04 21.84
C SER A 62 -4.15 3.06 22.34
N ALA A 63 -4.99 3.60 21.45
CA ALA A 63 -6.08 4.50 21.82
C ALA A 63 -7.20 3.80 22.61
N ALA A 64 -7.54 2.56 22.25
CA ALA A 64 -8.55 1.77 22.97
C ALA A 64 -8.08 1.37 24.38
N GLY A 65 -6.80 1.03 24.56
CA GLY A 65 -6.22 0.74 25.88
C GLY A 65 -6.16 1.96 26.80
N ALA A 66 -6.04 3.17 26.23
CA ALA A 66 -6.05 4.43 26.99
C ALA A 66 -7.44 4.83 27.53
N ASN A 67 -8.53 4.22 27.05
CA ASN A 67 -9.90 4.58 27.41
C ASN A 67 -10.49 3.76 28.59
N THR A 68 -9.64 3.13 29.41
CA THR A 68 -10.06 2.32 30.57
C THR A 68 -10.33 3.12 31.85
N LYS A 69 -10.49 4.44 31.75
CA LYS A 69 -11.04 5.26 32.84
C LYS A 69 -12.44 5.71 32.42
N PRO A 70 -13.50 5.39 33.20
CA PRO A 70 -14.85 5.76 32.82
C PRO A 70 -14.94 7.30 32.69
N PRO A 71 -15.42 7.83 31.55
CA PRO A 71 -15.52 9.26 31.35
C PRO A 71 -16.61 9.82 32.26
N ARG A 72 -16.27 10.91 32.96
CA ARG A 72 -17.23 11.72 33.72
C ARG A 72 -18.24 12.28 32.72
N ALA A 73 -19.53 12.21 33.05
CA ALA A 73 -20.65 12.46 32.13
C ALA A 73 -20.59 13.77 31.33
N ASP A 74 -19.84 14.78 31.78
CA ASP A 74 -19.72 16.08 31.11
C ASP A 74 -18.93 16.03 29.78
N GLU A 75 -18.00 15.09 29.58
CA GLU A 75 -17.19 14.99 28.35
C GLU A 75 -17.94 14.36 27.17
N LEU A 76 -19.05 13.66 27.44
CA LEU A 76 -19.87 13.03 26.39
C LEU A 76 -20.66 14.05 25.56
N SER A 77 -20.87 15.26 26.09
CA SER A 77 -21.52 16.36 25.37
C SER A 77 -20.71 16.88 24.18
N SER A 78 -19.41 16.59 24.12
CA SER A 78 -18.48 17.13 23.10
C SER A 78 -17.93 16.08 22.13
N SER A 79 -18.42 14.83 22.19
CA SER A 79 -17.97 13.78 21.28
C SER A 79 -18.76 13.79 19.97
N TRP A 80 -18.15 14.31 18.90
CA TRP A 80 -18.70 14.29 17.54
C TRP A 80 -19.11 12.88 17.06
N VAL A 81 -18.47 11.84 17.62
CA VAL A 81 -18.78 10.43 17.33
C VAL A 81 -20.17 10.03 17.84
N TRP A 82 -20.60 10.60 18.97
CA TRP A 82 -21.92 10.33 19.54
C TRP A 82 -23.02 11.07 18.76
N LEU A 83 -22.72 12.28 18.29
CA LEU A 83 -23.62 13.08 17.45
C LEU A 83 -23.99 12.34 16.14
N VAL A 84 -22.99 11.79 15.45
CA VAL A 84 -23.20 11.08 14.18
C VAL A 84 -23.90 9.72 14.37
N SER A 85 -23.74 9.09 15.53
CA SER A 85 -24.34 7.76 15.78
C SER A 85 -25.84 7.85 16.12
N ASN A 86 -26.29 8.96 16.71
CA ASN A 86 -27.70 9.14 17.07
C ASN A 86 -28.56 9.73 15.95
N ASP A 87 -27.98 10.46 15.00
CA ASP A 87 -28.71 10.94 13.81
C ASP A 87 -29.23 9.78 12.93
N VAL A 88 -28.68 8.57 13.08
CA VAL A 88 -29.10 7.38 12.34
C VAL A 88 -30.36 6.71 12.94
N GLN A 89 -30.75 7.06 14.17
CA GLN A 89 -31.91 6.47 14.85
C GLN A 89 -33.21 7.27 14.74
N THR A 90 -33.19 8.46 14.13
CA THR A 90 -34.39 9.23 13.81
C THR A 90 -34.63 9.26 12.30
N SER A 91 -35.15 8.17 11.75
CA SER A 91 -35.85 8.18 10.46
C SER A 91 -36.93 7.10 10.41
#